data_AF-A0A9D1Z7N2-F1
#
_entry.id   AF-A0A9D1Z7N2-F1
#
_cell.length_a   1.000
_cell.length_b   1.000
_cell.length_c   1.000
_cell.angle_alpha   90.00
_cell.angle_beta   90.00
_cell.angle_gamma   90.00
#
_symmetry.space_group_name_H-M   'P 1'
#
loop_
_entity.id
_entity.type
_entity.pdbx_description
1 polymer ?
#
loop_
_entity_poly.entity_id
_entity_poly.type
_entity_poly.pdbx_seq_one_letter_code
_entity_poly.pdbx_strand_id
1 'polypeptide(L)'
;MQVYILSVCGAVIISALVTLLLPEGKTGKFINGILKLFCLLVVLVPLFGFFKELKNPDFPDSSQEASLDDGFIDYAFDVRAKEDGEKIDKTIADEFSVVVSSSVAWDFVEYSYKITGVSVKIKNFGMYGNDEHIIIIDKIARRVSELTDLPLEEVNVYE
;
A
#
# COMPACT_ATOMS: atom_id res chain seq x y z
N MET A 1 21.58 -18.17 21.63
CA MET A 1 23.03 -18.11 21.94
C MET A 1 23.47 -19.08 23.03
N GLN A 2 22.81 -19.14 24.20
CA GLN A 2 23.24 -20.04 25.29
C GLN A 2 23.30 -21.53 24.88
N VAL A 3 22.29 -22.02 24.15
CA VAL A 3 22.26 -23.42 23.64
C VAL A 3 23.39 -23.70 22.63
N TYR A 4 23.76 -22.70 21.83
CA TYR A 4 24.85 -22.82 20.85
C TYR A 4 26.23 -22.83 21.52
N ILE A 5 26.44 -21.94 22.49
CA ILE A 5 27.69 -21.92 23.25
C ILE A 5 27.87 -23.25 24.01
N LEU A 6 26.79 -23.76 24.60
CA LEU A 6 26.79 -25.07 25.27
C LEU A 6 27.10 -26.23 24.31
N SER A 7 26.55 -26.21 23.08
CA SER A 7 26.81 -27.26 22.09
C SER A 7 28.25 -27.23 21.57
N VAL A 8 28.83 -26.05 21.35
CA VAL A 8 30.24 -25.89 20.97
C VAL A 8 31.15 -26.39 22.10
N CYS A 9 30.91 -25.96 23.34
CA CYS A 9 31.70 -26.41 24.49
C CYS A 9 31.61 -27.93 24.68
N GLY A 10 30.40 -28.51 24.56
CA GLY A 10 30.20 -29.96 24.65
C GLY A 10 30.96 -30.73 23.56
N ALA A 11 30.87 -30.29 22.30
CA ALA A 11 31.56 -30.91 21.18
C ALA A 11 33.10 -30.91 21.37
N VAL A 12 33.66 -29.79 21.86
CA VAL A 12 35.10 -29.66 22.11
C VAL A 12 35.57 -30.54 23.27
N ILE A 13 34.81 -30.59 24.37
CA ILE A 13 35.15 -31.42 25.54
C ILE A 13 35.10 -32.91 25.19
N ILE A 14 34.06 -33.36 24.46
CA ILE A 14 33.94 -34.75 24.00
C ILE A 14 35.09 -35.10 23.05
N SER A 15 35.41 -34.21 22.11
CA SER A 15 36.53 -34.38 21.18
C SER A 15 37.88 -34.53 21.90
N ALA A 16 38.12 -33.74 22.95
CA ALA A 16 39.32 -33.84 23.79
C ALA A 16 39.38 -35.16 24.56
N LEU A 17 38.25 -35.60 25.14
CA LEU A 17 38.15 -36.88 25.85
C LEU A 17 38.43 -38.07 24.93
N VAL A 18 37.84 -38.07 23.72
CA VAL A 18 38.08 -39.12 22.73
C VAL A 18 39.54 -39.15 22.30
N THR A 19 40.17 -37.98 22.16
CA THR A 19 41.61 -37.90 21.83
C THR A 19 42.50 -38.44 22.94
N LEU A 20 42.13 -38.23 24.21
CA LEU A 20 42.87 -38.73 25.38
C LEU A 20 42.75 -40.25 25.53
N LEU A 21 41.60 -40.83 25.20
CA LEU A 21 41.34 -42.27 25.35
C LEU A 21 41.89 -43.10 24.18
N LEU A 22 42.19 -42.47 23.04
CA LEU A 22 42.69 -43.18 21.86
C LEU A 22 44.20 -43.45 21.96
N PRO A 23 44.64 -44.69 21.67
CA PRO A 23 46.06 -45.03 21.66
C PRO A 23 46.80 -44.34 20.52
N GLU A 24 48.08 -44.01 20.74
CA GLU A 24 48.94 -43.39 19.73
C GLU A 24 49.23 -44.37 18.57
N GLY A 25 48.39 -44.31 17.54
CA GLY A 25 48.48 -45.18 16.37
C GLY A 25 47.91 -44.52 15.11
N LYS A 26 48.00 -45.21 13.95
CA LYS A 26 47.51 -44.69 12.66
C LYS A 26 46.01 -44.35 12.70
N THR A 27 45.22 -45.16 13.41
CA THR A 27 43.78 -44.95 13.61
C THR A 27 43.47 -43.73 14.48
N GLY A 28 44.23 -43.51 15.57
CA GLY A 28 44.08 -42.34 16.43
C GLY A 28 44.34 -41.02 15.69
N LYS A 29 45.33 -41.00 14.79
CA LYS A 29 45.61 -39.83 13.93
C LYS A 29 44.46 -39.52 12.97
N PHE A 30 43.82 -40.56 12.42
CA PHE A 30 42.67 -40.40 11.51
C PHE A 30 41.43 -39.87 12.25
N ILE A 31 41.10 -40.46 13.40
CA ILE A 31 39.94 -40.04 14.21
C ILE A 31 40.12 -38.61 14.72
N ASN A 32 41.33 -38.25 15.15
CA ASN A 32 41.63 -36.88 15.58
C ASN A 32 41.46 -35.87 14.41
N GLY A 33 41.84 -36.25 13.19
CA GLY A 33 41.56 -35.46 11.99
C GLY A 33 40.06 -35.21 11.75
N ILE A 34 39.24 -36.26 11.86
CA ILE A 34 37.78 -36.16 11.71
C ILE A 34 37.16 -35.31 12.82
N LEU A 35 37.59 -35.49 14.06
CA LEU A 35 37.09 -34.72 15.21
C LEU A 35 37.41 -33.24 15.10
N LYS A 36 38.60 -32.89 14.61
CA LYS A 36 38.97 -31.49 14.31
C LYS A 36 38.09 -30.89 13.21
N LEU A 37 37.84 -31.65 12.15
CA LEU A 37 36.94 -31.21 11.07
C LEU A 37 35.49 -31.02 11.58
N PHE A 38 35.02 -31.93 12.44
CA PHE A 38 33.70 -31.82 13.07
C PHE A 38 33.60 -30.59 13.98
N CYS A 39 34.61 -30.34 14.83
CA CYS A 39 34.65 -29.15 15.67
C CYS A 39 34.66 -27.86 14.82
N LEU A 40 35.41 -27.84 13.72
CA LEU A 40 35.44 -26.73 12.78
C LEU A 40 34.05 -26.45 12.20
N LEU A 41 33.32 -27.49 11.78
CA LEU A 41 31.97 -27.34 11.23
C LEU A 41 30.99 -26.79 12.25
N VAL A 42 31.03 -27.26 13.50
CA VAL A 42 30.16 -26.79 14.59
C VAL A 42 30.41 -25.30 14.90
N VAL A 43 31.67 -24.86 14.83
CA VAL A 43 32.04 -23.44 14.99
C VAL A 43 31.60 -22.60 13.79
N LEU A 44 31.54 -23.18 12.58
CA LEU A 44 31.11 -22.48 11.35
C LEU A 44 29.58 -22.41 11.16
N VAL A 45 28.78 -23.18 11.90
CA VAL A 45 27.30 -23.11 11.87
C VAL A 45 26.72 -21.68 11.90
N PRO A 46 27.11 -20.77 12.80
CA PRO A 46 26.58 -19.40 12.83
C PRO A 46 26.90 -18.60 11.57
N LEU A 47 28.02 -18.91 10.90
CA LEU A 47 28.41 -18.27 9.64
C LEU A 47 27.43 -18.63 8.51
N PHE A 48 26.93 -19.87 8.49
CA PHE A 48 25.87 -20.27 7.54
C PHE A 48 24.52 -19.58 7.84
N GLY A 49 24.28 -19.20 9.09
CA GLY A 49 23.14 -18.35 9.47
C GLY A 49 23.22 -16.95 8.86
N PHE A 50 24.40 -16.32 8.90
CA PHE A 50 24.66 -15.02 8.27
C PHE A 50 24.43 -15.03 6.75
N PHE A 51 24.78 -16.12 6.05
CA PHE A 51 24.49 -16.25 4.62
C PHE A 51 22.98 -16.34 4.32
N LYS A 52 22.17 -16.82 5.27
CA LYS A 52 20.71 -16.87 5.14
C LYS A 52 20.07 -15.50 5.31
N GLU A 53 20.57 -14.68 6.25
CA GLU A 53 20.20 -13.26 6.40
C GLU A 53 20.68 -12.40 5.22
N LEU A 54 21.79 -12.74 4.56
CA LEU A 54 22.23 -12.02 3.36
C LEU A 54 21.34 -12.31 2.13
N LYS A 55 20.73 -13.50 2.08
CA LYS A 55 19.84 -13.92 0.97
C LYS A 55 18.40 -13.43 1.14
N ASN A 56 17.96 -13.28 2.39
CA ASN A 56 16.74 -12.56 2.76
C ASN A 56 17.17 -11.40 3.65
N PRO A 57 17.51 -10.22 3.11
CA PRO A 57 17.57 -9.05 3.96
C PRO A 57 16.19 -8.95 4.59
N ASP A 58 16.13 -9.02 5.92
CA ASP A 58 14.98 -8.57 6.68
C ASP A 58 14.83 -7.07 6.38
N PHE A 59 14.22 -6.76 5.22
CA PHE A 59 13.30 -5.64 5.19
C PHE A 59 12.36 -5.90 6.36
N PRO A 60 12.20 -4.94 7.29
CA PRO A 60 11.24 -5.11 8.36
C PRO A 60 9.96 -5.55 7.70
N ASP A 61 9.44 -6.70 8.15
CA ASP A 61 8.21 -7.25 7.63
C ASP A 61 7.18 -6.13 7.65
N SER A 62 6.89 -5.56 6.47
CA SER A 62 5.88 -4.53 6.28
C SER A 62 4.47 -5.14 6.39
N SER A 63 4.35 -6.23 7.15
CA SER A 63 3.11 -6.83 7.64
C SER A 63 2.59 -6.11 8.89
N GLN A 64 3.31 -5.11 9.43
CA GLN A 64 2.56 -3.91 9.78
C GLN A 64 2.02 -3.35 8.47
N GLU A 65 0.87 -3.87 8.05
CA GLU A 65 -0.06 -3.14 7.23
C GLU A 65 -0.11 -1.76 7.87
N ALA A 66 0.55 -0.79 7.24
CA ALA A 66 0.32 0.61 7.54
C ALA A 66 -1.15 0.79 7.18
N SER A 67 -2.03 0.59 8.17
CA SER A 67 -3.46 0.79 8.01
C SER A 67 -3.59 2.21 7.50
N LEU A 68 -4.19 2.35 6.32
CA LEU A 68 -4.54 3.68 5.85
C LEU A 68 -5.37 4.34 6.95
N ASP A 69 -5.04 5.59 7.23
CA ASP A 69 -5.92 6.40 8.05
C ASP A 69 -7.12 6.76 7.17
N ASP A 70 -8.14 5.89 7.18
CA ASP A 70 -9.36 6.05 6.39
C ASP A 70 -9.97 7.44 6.61
N GLY A 71 -9.88 7.99 7.83
CA GLY A 71 -10.36 9.34 8.14
C GLY A 71 -9.58 10.45 7.45
N PHE A 72 -8.25 10.28 7.28
CA PHE A 72 -7.44 11.22 6.49
C PHE A 72 -7.76 11.11 4.99
N ILE A 73 -7.95 9.89 4.48
CA ILE A 73 -8.30 9.65 3.07
C ILE A 73 -9.65 10.27 2.75
N ASP A 74 -10.66 10.03 3.59
CA ASP A 74 -11.99 10.60 3.45
C ASP A 74 -11.94 12.13 3.45
N TYR A 75 -11.22 12.72 4.41
CA TYR A 75 -11.04 14.17 4.46
C TYR A 75 -10.37 14.73 3.19
N ALA A 76 -9.30 14.09 2.72
CA ALA A 76 -8.58 14.54 1.53
C ALA A 76 -9.46 14.48 0.28
N PHE A 77 -10.28 13.44 0.14
CA PHE A 77 -11.18 13.30 -0.99
C PHE A 77 -12.43 14.18 -0.89
N ASP A 78 -12.94 14.46 0.31
CA ASP A 78 -13.98 15.47 0.51
C ASP A 78 -13.52 16.87 0.11
N VAL A 79 -12.27 17.23 0.44
CA VAL A 79 -11.69 18.52 0.01
C VAL A 79 -11.59 18.55 -1.51
N ARG A 80 -11.09 17.48 -2.13
CA ARG A 80 -10.98 17.38 -3.59
C ARG A 80 -12.34 17.44 -4.29
N ALA A 81 -13.34 16.74 -3.76
CA ALA A 81 -14.70 16.74 -4.30
C ALA A 81 -15.33 18.14 -4.28
N LYS A 82 -15.06 18.93 -3.23
CA LYS A 82 -15.47 20.34 -3.16
C LYS A 82 -14.79 21.19 -4.22
N GLU A 83 -13.47 21.04 -4.39
CA GLU A 83 -12.73 21.77 -5.43
C GLU A 83 -13.22 21.41 -6.85
N ASP A 84 -13.52 20.14 -7.10
CA ASP A 84 -14.06 19.67 -8.38
C ASP A 84 -15.46 20.26 -8.63
N GLY A 85 -16.32 20.32 -7.61
CA GLY A 85 -17.59 21.03 -7.66
C GLY A 85 -17.43 22.50 -8.00
N GLU A 86 -16.54 23.22 -7.32
CA GLU A 86 -16.27 24.64 -7.61
C GLU A 86 -15.77 24.87 -9.05
N LYS A 87 -14.95 23.96 -9.59
CA LYS A 87 -14.51 24.01 -11.00
C LYS A 87 -15.67 23.78 -11.96
N ILE A 88 -16.54 22.82 -11.68
CA ILE A 88 -17.75 22.56 -12.47
C ILE A 88 -18.64 23.81 -12.43
N ASP A 89 -18.87 24.39 -11.24
CA ASP A 89 -19.69 25.58 -11.07
C ASP A 89 -19.19 26.74 -11.90
N LYS A 90 -17.87 27.00 -11.85
CA LYS A 90 -17.25 28.05 -12.63
C LYS A 90 -17.38 27.80 -14.14
N THR A 91 -17.13 26.57 -14.58
CA THR A 91 -17.19 26.20 -16.00
C THR A 91 -18.60 26.36 -16.55
N ILE A 92 -19.61 25.89 -15.81
CA ILE A 92 -21.02 26.01 -16.20
C ILE A 92 -21.50 27.47 -16.14
N ALA A 93 -21.09 28.23 -15.13
CA ALA A 93 -21.41 29.65 -15.02
C ALA A 93 -20.82 30.47 -16.18
N ASP A 94 -19.57 30.19 -16.57
CA ASP A 94 -18.89 30.87 -17.68
C ASP A 94 -19.50 30.48 -19.05
N GLU A 95 -19.83 29.20 -19.27
CA GLU A 95 -20.36 28.71 -20.55
C GLU A 95 -21.85 29.08 -20.77
N PHE A 96 -22.66 29.02 -19.72
CA PHE A 96 -24.12 29.16 -19.82
C PHE A 96 -24.66 30.43 -19.16
N SER A 97 -23.83 31.26 -18.52
CA SER A 97 -24.27 32.49 -17.83
C SER A 97 -25.35 32.24 -16.76
N VAL A 98 -25.27 31.10 -16.08
CA VAL A 98 -26.17 30.68 -14.99
C VAL A 98 -25.47 30.69 -13.64
N VAL A 99 -26.22 30.77 -12.55
CA VAL A 99 -25.67 30.57 -11.20
C VAL A 99 -26.01 29.16 -10.76
N VAL A 100 -24.99 28.34 -10.51
CA VAL A 100 -25.13 26.94 -10.09
C VAL A 100 -24.42 26.67 -8.78
N SER A 101 -24.70 25.50 -8.22
CA SER A 101 -24.02 24.95 -7.05
C SER A 101 -23.95 23.44 -7.22
N SER A 102 -22.75 22.90 -7.36
CA SER A 102 -22.56 21.47 -7.61
C SER A 102 -21.99 20.75 -6.39
N SER A 103 -22.36 19.48 -6.29
CA SER A 103 -21.92 18.54 -5.28
C SER A 103 -21.47 17.27 -5.98
N VAL A 104 -20.25 16.83 -5.67
CA VAL A 104 -19.59 15.68 -6.29
C VAL A 104 -19.61 14.54 -5.27
N ALA A 105 -20.22 13.42 -5.65
CA ALA A 105 -20.16 12.17 -4.90
C ALA A 105 -18.96 11.36 -5.37
N TRP A 106 -18.26 10.75 -4.42
CA TRP A 106 -17.03 10.01 -4.68
C TRP A 106 -17.01 8.68 -3.91
N ASP A 107 -16.17 7.77 -4.37
CA ASP A 107 -15.90 6.49 -3.72
C ASP A 107 -14.39 6.19 -3.75
N PHE A 108 -13.93 5.39 -2.79
CA PHE A 108 -12.55 4.95 -2.68
C PHE A 108 -12.37 3.58 -3.29
N VAL A 109 -11.86 3.54 -4.52
CA VAL A 109 -11.69 2.30 -5.28
C VAL A 109 -10.21 2.12 -5.59
N GLU A 110 -9.63 0.98 -5.21
CA GLU A 110 -8.24 0.62 -5.50
C GLU A 110 -7.23 1.72 -5.14
N TYR A 111 -7.33 2.28 -3.93
CA TYR A 111 -6.42 3.33 -3.47
C TYR A 111 -6.55 4.67 -4.22
N SER A 112 -7.65 4.89 -4.94
CA SER A 112 -7.84 6.07 -5.79
C SER A 112 -9.20 6.74 -5.59
N TYR A 113 -9.23 8.06 -5.79
CA TYR A 113 -10.44 8.88 -5.82
C TYR A 113 -11.19 8.64 -7.13
N LYS A 114 -12.41 8.13 -7.03
CA LYS A 114 -13.30 7.94 -8.18
C LYS A 114 -14.59 8.71 -7.98
N ILE A 115 -14.93 9.57 -8.92
CA ILE A 115 -16.23 10.24 -8.92
C ILE A 115 -17.30 9.20 -9.28
N THR A 116 -18.36 9.15 -8.49
CA THR A 116 -19.49 8.23 -8.70
C THR A 116 -20.73 8.95 -9.20
N GLY A 117 -20.90 10.22 -8.86
CA GLY A 117 -22.02 11.02 -9.34
C GLY A 117 -21.81 12.51 -9.14
N VAL A 118 -22.55 13.30 -9.91
CA VAL A 118 -22.53 14.77 -9.80
C VAL A 118 -23.95 15.30 -9.74
N SER A 119 -24.22 16.11 -8.72
CA SER A 119 -25.48 16.82 -8.57
C SER A 119 -25.26 18.31 -8.77
N VAL A 120 -25.93 18.91 -9.75
CA VAL A 120 -25.86 20.35 -10.04
C VAL A 120 -27.20 21.00 -9.76
N LYS A 121 -27.21 21.94 -8.82
CA LYS A 121 -28.38 22.76 -8.51
C LYS A 121 -28.28 24.11 -9.21
N ILE A 122 -29.25 24.45 -10.06
CA ILE A 122 -29.35 25.74 -10.73
C ILE A 122 -30.08 26.72 -9.81
N LYS A 123 -29.36 27.73 -9.31
CA LYS A 123 -29.92 28.79 -8.45
C LYS A 123 -30.54 29.93 -9.26
N ASN A 124 -30.04 30.18 -10.47
CA ASN A 124 -30.53 31.23 -11.35
C ASN A 124 -30.22 30.90 -12.81
N PHE A 125 -31.24 30.89 -13.65
CA PHE A 125 -31.15 30.66 -15.10
C PHE A 125 -30.72 31.89 -15.91
N GLY A 126 -30.43 33.02 -15.28
CA GLY A 126 -29.92 34.21 -15.97
C GLY A 126 -30.97 34.84 -16.88
N MET A 127 -30.63 34.98 -18.18
CA MET A 127 -31.52 35.60 -19.19
C MET A 127 -32.49 34.60 -19.84
N TYR A 128 -32.39 33.30 -19.52
CA TYR A 128 -33.23 32.27 -20.14
C TYR A 128 -34.68 32.36 -19.63
N GLY A 129 -35.63 32.16 -20.55
CA GLY A 129 -37.06 32.10 -20.23
C GLY A 129 -37.48 30.70 -19.75
N ASN A 130 -38.63 30.61 -19.06
CA ASN A 130 -39.15 29.35 -18.50
C ASN A 130 -39.22 28.18 -19.51
N ASP A 131 -39.54 28.45 -20.77
CA ASP A 131 -39.65 27.42 -21.81
C ASP A 131 -38.26 26.84 -22.20
N GLU A 132 -37.18 27.54 -21.90
CA GLU A 132 -35.80 27.16 -22.23
C GLU A 132 -35.09 26.43 -21.08
N HIS A 133 -35.65 26.42 -19.86
CA HIS A 133 -35.04 25.80 -18.69
C HIS A 133 -34.77 24.31 -18.91
N ILE A 134 -35.72 23.57 -19.48
CA ILE A 134 -35.58 22.13 -19.75
C ILE A 134 -34.41 21.87 -20.72
N ILE A 135 -34.24 22.74 -21.73
CA ILE A 135 -33.18 22.59 -22.73
C ILE A 135 -31.81 22.91 -22.11
N ILE A 136 -31.73 23.91 -21.24
CA ILE A 136 -30.48 24.27 -20.55
C ILE A 136 -30.08 23.19 -19.53
N ILE A 137 -31.04 22.62 -18.78
CA ILE A 137 -30.79 21.51 -17.86
C ILE A 137 -30.15 20.32 -18.59
N ASP A 138 -30.71 19.90 -19.74
CA ASP A 138 -30.16 18.79 -20.53
C ASP A 138 -28.75 19.10 -21.07
N LYS A 139 -28.50 20.35 -21.50
CA LYS A 139 -27.17 20.78 -21.96
C LYS A 139 -26.14 20.77 -20.84
N ILE A 140 -26.51 21.25 -19.65
CA ILE A 140 -25.64 21.24 -18.47
C ILE A 140 -25.33 19.79 -18.08
N ALA A 141 -26.32 18.90 -18.06
CA ALA A 141 -26.12 17.49 -17.73
C ALA A 141 -25.11 16.81 -18.67
N ARG A 142 -25.24 17.03 -19.98
CA ARG A 142 -24.28 16.53 -20.98
C ARG A 142 -22.90 17.10 -20.80
N ARG A 143 -22.80 18.40 -20.54
CA ARG A 143 -21.52 19.06 -20.36
C ARG A 143 -20.78 18.53 -19.12
N VAL A 144 -21.49 18.33 -18.02
CA VAL A 144 -20.93 17.77 -16.79
C VAL A 144 -20.50 16.33 -17.02
N SER A 145 -21.31 15.52 -17.71
CA SER A 145 -20.97 14.14 -18.10
C SER A 145 -19.67 14.09 -18.91
N GLU A 146 -19.45 14.99 -19.86
CA GLU A 146 -18.20 15.10 -20.63
C GLU A 146 -17.00 15.51 -19.77
N LEU A 147 -17.21 16.44 -18.82
CA LEU A 147 -16.13 16.94 -17.95
C LEU A 147 -15.65 15.89 -16.94
N THR A 148 -16.55 15.02 -16.47
CA THR A 148 -16.25 14.03 -15.44
C THR A 148 -16.13 12.60 -15.95
N ASP A 149 -16.31 12.37 -17.26
CA ASP A 149 -16.33 11.04 -17.89
C ASP A 149 -17.36 10.09 -17.23
N LEU A 150 -18.50 10.65 -16.79
CA LEU A 150 -19.57 9.91 -16.14
C LEU A 150 -20.73 9.66 -17.09
N PRO A 151 -21.45 8.53 -16.97
CA PRO A 151 -22.70 8.34 -17.68
C PRO A 151 -23.74 9.37 -17.21
N LEU A 152 -24.62 9.79 -18.14
CA LEU A 152 -25.69 10.77 -17.86
C LEU A 152 -26.60 10.38 -16.70
N GLU A 153 -26.77 9.08 -16.45
CA GLU A 153 -27.60 8.55 -15.36
C GLU A 153 -27.08 8.92 -13.96
N GLU A 154 -25.77 9.18 -13.85
CA GLU A 154 -25.11 9.56 -12.60
C GLU A 154 -24.97 11.10 -12.45
N VAL A 155 -25.49 11.85 -13.43
CA VAL A 155 -25.48 13.32 -13.43
C VAL A 155 -26.89 13.84 -13.23
N ASN A 156 -27.15 14.43 -12.07
CA ASN A 156 -28.45 14.99 -11.71
C ASN A 156 -28.40 16.52 -11.76
N VAL A 157 -29.20 17.12 -12.65
CA VAL A 157 -29.34 18.58 -12.75
C VAL A 157 -30.76 18.98 -12.39
N TYR A 158 -30.91 19.87 -11.42
CA TYR A 158 -32.21 20.30 -10.90
C TYR A 158 -32.20 21.77 -10.45
N GLU A 159 -33.37 22.32 -10.17
CA GLU A 159 -33.60 23.69 -9.70
C GLU A 159 -33.67 23.80 -8.17
#